data_AF-A0A7L1V2D2-F1
#
_entry.id   AF-A0A7L1V2D2-F1
#
_cell.length_a   1.000
_cell.length_b   1.000
_cell.length_c   1.000
_cell.angle_alpha   90.00
_cell.angle_beta   90.00
_cell.angle_gamma   90.00
#
_symmetry.space_group_name_H-M   'P 1'
#
loop_
_entity.id
_entity.type
_entity.pdbx_description
1 polymer ?
#
loop_
_entity_poly.entity_id
_entity_poly.type
_entity_poly.pdbx_seq_one_letter_code
_entity_poly.pdbx_strand_id
1 'polypeptide(L)'
;DQVLRVTAGSEEQLALLGGLGEQEELQVDFWRHPSSPSHPVDLLVSFPSLQRVKKFLDSHNFSYSIMIQDVQELLDEEKESMRRSRRVKRSSRMFDFASYHTLDEV
;
A
#
# COMPACT_ATOMS: atom_id res chain seq x y z
N ASP A 1 0.33 8.38 -0.47
CA ASP A 1 -0.67 7.36 -0.86
C ASP A 1 -1.06 6.58 0.37
N GLN A 2 -2.17 5.85 0.36
CA GLN A 2 -2.67 5.13 1.52
C GLN A 2 -3.04 3.69 1.16
N VAL A 3 -2.69 2.71 2.01
CA VAL A 3 -3.11 1.31 1.82
C VAL A 3 -4.30 0.98 2.70
N LEU A 4 -5.41 0.64 2.06
CA LEU A 4 -6.68 0.24 2.65
C LEU A 4 -6.85 -1.26 2.48
N ARG A 5 -7.04 -1.97 3.57
CA ARG A 5 -7.44 -3.38 3.57
C ARG A 5 -8.96 -3.45 3.64
N VAL A 6 -9.58 -3.98 2.60
CA VAL A 6 -11.03 -4.13 2.50
C VAL A 6 -11.36 -5.61 2.51
N THR A 7 -12.38 -6.02 3.27
CA THR A 7 -12.86 -7.40 3.23
C THR A 7 -14.22 -7.41 2.54
N ALA A 8 -14.30 -8.10 1.41
CA ALA A 8 -15.58 -8.34 0.73
C ALA A 8 -16.31 -9.48 1.46
N GLY A 9 -17.49 -9.21 2.00
CA GLY A 9 -18.36 -10.21 2.64
C GLY A 9 -19.22 -11.00 1.65
N SER A 10 -19.43 -10.48 0.43
CA SER A 10 -20.24 -11.12 -0.62
C SER A 10 -19.59 -11.04 -2.00
N GLU A 11 -20.06 -11.86 -2.94
CA GLU A 11 -19.66 -11.77 -4.36
C GLU A 11 -20.05 -10.44 -4.99
N GLU A 12 -21.16 -9.84 -4.57
CA GLU A 12 -21.59 -8.50 -5.03
C GLU A 12 -20.57 -7.43 -4.62
N GLN A 13 -20.11 -7.49 -3.38
CA GLN A 13 -19.06 -6.62 -2.86
C GLN A 13 -17.73 -6.83 -3.60
N LEU A 14 -17.43 -8.07 -4.00
CA LEU A 14 -16.25 -8.39 -4.81
C LEU A 14 -16.35 -7.79 -6.22
N ALA A 15 -17.51 -7.90 -6.86
CA ALA A 15 -17.76 -7.30 -8.18
C ALA A 15 -17.66 -5.77 -8.15
N LEU A 16 -18.20 -5.12 -7.11
CA LEU A 16 -18.08 -3.67 -6.90
C LEU A 16 -16.61 -3.22 -6.75
N LEU A 17 -15.80 -3.99 -6.02
CA LEU A 17 -14.36 -3.73 -5.90
C LEU A 17 -13.63 -3.92 -7.23
N GLY A 18 -14.02 -4.92 -8.03
CA GLY A 18 -13.50 -5.12 -9.38
C GLY A 18 -13.76 -3.90 -10.27
N GLY A 19 -15.00 -3.42 -10.31
CA GLY A 19 -15.38 -2.24 -11.10
C GLY A 19 -14.73 -0.94 -10.61
N LEU A 20 -14.53 -0.78 -9.31
CA LEU A 20 -13.78 0.34 -8.75
C LEU A 20 -12.33 0.36 -9.25
N GLY A 21 -11.76 -0.82 -9.43
CA GLY A 21 -10.41 -1.03 -9.94
C GLY A 21 -10.21 -0.76 -11.41
N GLU A 22 -11.24 -1.05 -12.22
CA GLU A 22 -11.24 -0.72 -13.64
C GLU A 22 -11.35 0.79 -13.90
N GLN A 23 -11.75 1.57 -12.89
CA GLN A 23 -11.87 3.00 -13.01
C GLN A 23 -10.50 3.69 -12.89
N GLU A 24 -9.79 3.82 -14.03
CA GLU A 24 -8.50 4.52 -14.12
C GLU A 24 -8.54 5.96 -13.55
N GLU A 25 -9.71 6.59 -13.56
CA GLU A 25 -9.95 7.92 -12.97
C GLU A 25 -9.67 7.99 -11.46
N LEU A 26 -9.74 6.85 -10.77
CA LEU A 26 -9.54 6.76 -9.32
C LEU A 26 -8.09 6.46 -8.94
N GLN A 27 -7.23 6.06 -9.89
CA GLN A 27 -5.83 5.70 -9.62
C GLN A 27 -5.71 4.81 -8.37
N VAL A 28 -6.40 3.66 -8.42
CA VAL A 28 -6.40 2.66 -7.36
C VAL A 28 -5.60 1.46 -7.85
N ASP A 29 -4.58 1.09 -7.10
CA ASP A 29 -3.73 -0.07 -7.39
C ASP A 29 -4.07 -1.22 -6.43
N PHE A 30 -4.19 -2.44 -6.96
CA PHE A 30 -4.42 -3.63 -6.14
C PHE A 30 -3.09 -4.24 -5.73
N TRP A 31 -2.72 -4.09 -4.46
CA TRP A 31 -1.58 -4.82 -3.90
C TRP A 31 -1.91 -6.28 -3.63
N ARG A 32 -3.18 -6.59 -3.33
CA ARG A 32 -3.65 -7.96 -3.14
C ARG A 32 -4.98 -8.13 -3.84
N HIS A 33 -4.99 -8.92 -4.92
CA HIS A 33 -6.18 -9.12 -5.74
C HIS A 33 -7.28 -9.87 -4.99
N PRO A 34 -8.55 -9.50 -5.21
CA PRO A 34 -9.69 -10.25 -4.70
C PRO A 34 -9.73 -11.64 -5.35
N SER A 35 -9.34 -12.68 -4.62
CA SER A 35 -9.39 -14.07 -5.11
C SER A 35 -10.71 -14.77 -4.78
N SER A 36 -11.36 -14.40 -3.68
CA SER A 36 -12.63 -15.01 -3.24
C SER A 36 -13.36 -14.07 -2.26
N PRO A 37 -14.69 -14.19 -2.11
CA PRO A 37 -15.39 -13.56 -1.00
C PRO A 37 -14.74 -14.00 0.33
N SER A 38 -14.83 -13.13 1.33
CA SER A 38 -14.21 -13.28 2.66
C SER A 38 -12.68 -13.14 2.71
N HIS A 39 -12.00 -12.90 1.59
CA HIS A 39 -10.57 -12.63 1.59
C HIS A 39 -10.26 -11.13 1.69
N PRO A 40 -9.23 -10.75 2.46
CA PRO A 40 -8.79 -9.37 2.53
C PRO A 40 -8.15 -8.94 1.21
N VAL A 41 -8.61 -7.81 0.69
CA VAL A 41 -8.13 -7.12 -0.50
C VAL A 41 -7.34 -5.91 -0.04
N ASP A 42 -6.10 -5.78 -0.48
CA ASP A 42 -5.25 -4.64 -0.14
C ASP A 42 -5.22 -3.69 -1.34
N LEU A 43 -5.73 -2.46 -1.14
CA LEU A 43 -5.88 -1.41 -2.15
C LEU A 43 -4.95 -0.26 -1.80
N LEU A 44 -4.08 0.12 -2.72
CA LEU A 44 -3.32 1.36 -2.68
C LEU A 44 -4.15 2.45 -3.36
N VAL A 45 -4.44 3.50 -2.62
CA VAL A 45 -5.23 4.63 -3.11
C VAL A 45 -4.41 5.90 -3.00
N SER A 46 -4.31 6.62 -4.12
CA SER A 46 -3.65 7.92 -4.12
C SER A 46 -4.45 8.97 -3.35
N PHE A 47 -3.75 9.86 -2.64
CA PHE A 47 -4.35 10.95 -1.85
C PHE A 47 -5.46 11.75 -2.57
N PRO A 48 -5.31 12.17 -3.85
CA PRO A 48 -6.37 12.89 -4.56
C PRO A 48 -7.68 12.09 -4.68
N SER A 49 -7.60 10.77 -4.80
CA SER A 49 -8.76 9.89 -4.99
C SER A 49 -9.27 9.28 -3.68
N LEU A 50 -8.49 9.40 -2.60
CA LEU A 50 -8.75 8.78 -1.30
C LEU A 50 -10.12 9.15 -0.73
N GLN A 51 -10.51 10.42 -0.82
CA GLN A 51 -11.80 10.89 -0.33
C GLN A 51 -12.97 10.25 -1.11
N ARG A 52 -12.80 10.04 -2.42
CA ARG A 52 -13.82 9.44 -3.28
C ARG A 52 -13.94 7.94 -3.00
N VAL A 53 -12.80 7.25 -2.89
CA VAL A 53 -12.77 5.82 -2.54
C VAL A 53 -13.30 5.55 -1.14
N LYS A 54 -12.93 6.36 -0.14
CA LYS A 54 -13.52 6.23 1.21
C LYS A 54 -15.03 6.41 1.21
N LYS A 55 -15.54 7.43 0.51
CA LYS A 55 -16.99 7.62 0.37
C LYS A 55 -17.68 6.44 -0.30
N PHE A 56 -17.06 5.87 -1.33
CA PHE A 56 -17.58 4.68 -2.01
C PHE A 56 -17.62 3.46 -1.09
N LEU A 57 -16.53 3.24 -0.33
CA LEU A 57 -16.45 2.15 0.64
C LEU A 57 -17.51 2.31 1.75
N ASP A 58 -17.69 3.52 2.27
CA ASP A 58 -18.74 3.84 3.26
C ASP A 58 -20.15 3.67 2.68
N SER A 59 -20.43 4.15 1.45
CA SER A 59 -21.77 4.05 0.85
C SER A 59 -22.20 2.60 0.59
N HIS A 60 -21.23 1.72 0.35
CA HIS A 60 -21.46 0.29 0.14
C HIS A 60 -21.27 -0.55 1.42
N ASN A 61 -21.11 0.11 2.58
CA ASN A 61 -20.94 -0.54 3.88
C ASN A 61 -19.81 -1.59 3.91
N PHE A 62 -18.71 -1.31 3.20
CA PHE A 62 -17.55 -2.18 3.25
C PHE A 62 -16.85 -2.08 4.60
N SER A 63 -16.46 -3.22 5.15
CA SER A 63 -15.55 -3.27 6.28
C SER A 63 -14.12 -3.06 5.76
N TYR A 64 -13.60 -1.84 5.93
CA TYR A 64 -12.22 -1.50 5.60
C TYR A 64 -11.41 -1.12 6.84
N SER A 65 -10.12 -1.42 6.80
CA SER A 65 -9.15 -1.07 7.83
C SER A 65 -7.94 -0.41 7.16
N ILE A 66 -7.42 0.64 7.78
CA ILE A 66 -6.27 1.37 7.25
C ILE A 66 -5.02 0.61 7.70
N MET A 67 -4.34 -0.04 6.75
CA MET A 67 -3.09 -0.75 7.05
C MET A 67 -1.91 0.22 7.09
N ILE A 68 -1.85 1.13 6.11
CA ILE A 68 -0.79 2.13 6.01
C ILE A 68 -1.48 3.47 5.81
N GLN A 69 -1.33 4.38 6.79
CA GLN A 69 -1.93 5.71 6.74
C GLN A 69 -1.24 6.62 5.73
N ASP A 70 0.09 6.56 5.65
CA ASP A 70 0.86 7.27 4.64
C ASP A 70 2.06 6.44 4.17
N VAL A 71 2.01 6.01 2.91
CA VAL A 71 3.10 5.27 2.27
C VAL A 71 4.33 6.17 2.06
N GLN A 72 4.13 7.49 1.88
CA GLN A 72 5.24 8.42 1.69
C GLN A 72 6.06 8.55 2.99
N GLU A 73 5.38 8.63 4.14
CA GLU A 73 6.05 8.73 5.44
C GLU A 73 6.93 7.50 5.72
N LEU A 74 6.42 6.29 5.47
CA LEU A 74 7.21 5.07 5.61
C LEU A 74 8.41 5.02 4.66
N LEU A 75 8.24 5.49 3.41
CA LEU A 75 9.33 5.56 2.43
C LEU A 75 10.39 6.59 2.83
N ASP A 76 9.99 7.70 3.43
CA ASP A 76 10.91 8.71 3.95
C ASP A 76 11.68 8.19 5.17
N GLU A 77 11.02 7.48 6.10
CA GLU A 77 11.70 6.81 7.22
C GLU A 77 12.71 5.75 6.75
N GLU A 78 12.34 4.93 5.75
CA GLU A 78 13.23 3.95 5.13
C GLU A 78 14.43 4.62 4.42
N LYS A 79 14.21 5.72 3.69
CA LYS A 79 15.30 6.48 3.04
C LYS A 79 16.23 7.13 4.07
N GLU A 80 15.67 7.64 5.15
CA GLU A 80 16.42 8.18 6.29
C GLU A 80 17.29 7.10 6.94
N SER A 81 16.73 5.93 7.22
CA SER A 81 17.45 4.80 7.81
C SER A 81 18.62 4.36 6.90
N MET A 82 18.38 4.21 5.59
CA MET A 82 19.41 3.91 4.60
C MET A 82 20.52 4.96 4.55
N ARG A 83 20.18 6.26 4.61
CA ARG A 83 21.18 7.35 4.65
C ARG A 83 22.05 7.28 5.90
N ARG A 84 21.46 6.98 7.06
CA ARG A 84 22.20 6.79 8.33
C ARG A 84 23.12 5.58 8.23
N SER A 85 22.61 4.43 7.78
CA SER A 85 23.39 3.19 7.62
C SER A 85 24.52 3.34 6.60
N ARG A 86 24.31 4.06 5.49
CA ARG A 86 25.37 4.36 4.51
C ARG A 86 26.49 5.22 5.10
N ARG A 87 26.17 6.15 6.00
CA ARG A 87 27.16 6.98 6.69
C ARG A 87 28.01 6.15 7.67
N VAL A 88 27.42 5.13 8.29
CA VAL A 88 28.10 4.17 9.18
C VAL A 88 28.95 3.15 8.39
N LYS A 89 28.48 2.66 7.24
CA LYS A 89 29.23 1.77 6.32
C LYS A 89 30.57 2.33 5.87
N ARG A 90 30.70 3.66 5.66
CA ARG A 90 32.00 4.27 5.29
C ARG A 90 33.09 4.08 6.35
N SER A 91 32.72 3.73 7.58
CA SER A 91 33.63 3.52 8.71
C SER A 91 33.89 2.04 9.05
N SER A 92 33.11 1.09 8.49
CA SER A 92 33.21 -0.34 8.79
C SER A 92 33.26 -1.18 7.51
N ARG A 93 34.31 -2.01 7.35
CA ARG A 93 34.57 -2.85 6.16
C ARG A 93 33.64 -4.06 6.00
N MET A 94 32.59 -4.19 6.81
CA MET A 94 31.72 -5.36 6.84
C MET A 94 30.38 -5.09 6.13
N PHE A 95 30.00 -5.96 5.21
CA PHE A 95 28.72 -5.88 4.49
C PHE A 95 27.58 -6.24 5.43
N ASP A 96 26.63 -5.32 5.61
CA ASP A 96 25.51 -5.47 6.53
C ASP A 96 24.26 -5.95 5.78
N PHE A 97 23.97 -7.26 5.88
CA PHE A 97 22.79 -7.88 5.28
C PHE A 97 21.46 -7.48 5.93
N ALA A 98 21.49 -6.76 7.07
CA ALA A 98 20.28 -6.28 7.74
C ALA A 98 19.74 -4.96 7.16
N SER A 99 20.44 -4.37 6.18
CA SER A 99 20.08 -3.09 5.57
C SER A 99 19.76 -3.24 4.08
N TYR A 100 18.84 -2.45 3.54
CA TYR A 100 18.62 -2.38 2.10
C TYR A 100 19.80 -1.70 1.39
N HIS A 101 20.24 -2.30 0.28
CA HIS A 101 21.34 -1.83 -0.57
C HIS A 101 20.79 -1.30 -1.90
N THR A 102 21.45 -0.30 -2.46
CA THR A 102 21.17 0.14 -3.84
C THR A 102 21.67 -0.90 -4.83
N LEU A 103 21.05 -0.96 -6.03
CA LEU A 103 21.45 -1.90 -7.10
C LEU A 103 22.94 -1.81 -7.51
N ASP A 104 23.59 -0.66 -7.28
CA ASP A 104 25.02 -0.45 -7.53
C ASP A 104 25.93 -1.06 -6.44
N GLU A 105 25.39 -1.40 -5.26
CA GLU A 105 26.11 -1.99 -4.12
C GLU A 105 26.02 -3.52 -4.05
N VAL A 106 25.26 -4.20 -4.94
CA VAL A 106 25.04 -5.66 -4.96
C VAL A 106 25.64 -6.36 -6.17
#